data_AF-A0A955ZG48-F1
#
_entry.id   AF-A0A955ZG48-F1
#
_cell.length_a   1.000
_cell.length_b   1.000
_cell.length_c   1.000
_cell.angle_alpha   90.00
_cell.angle_beta   90.00
_cell.angle_gamma   90.00
#
_symmetry.space_group_name_H-M   'P 1'
#
loop_
_entity.id
_entity.type
_entity.pdbx_description
1 polymer ?
#
loop_
_entity_poly.entity_id
_entity_poly.type
_entity_poly.pdbx_seq_one_letter_code
_entity_poly.pdbx_strand_id
1 'polypeptide(L)'
;MIGPEPRPAFGLAAAALACVGCADEPGPAPAPETAPSDASFWFASGTRLRARYYRLEGGERELTGWFDTELGAPCEFASGGVEPHAAPDGVTYCLPVGTAVHRADQGPFSDAACTSPIALSTAPARFVTLRSVDACASAPSVHVARPSTQRLVYFLRNGRCEITRVQSQVSTPGDLVPLSTFVSAREEPVARDGARVSPRARIASDGSREIVGGWDHARGIPTRAARDSAGSQRWAPSRVAFVEPGTQVFSDGGCTARAAQKAGHSAVCPLDAVNELVGVCGVGRFSVLGPRVSAPFTTGHAAGACTPVVRPEASQTFAIGAPISDEAFAPARVLRVGPGPVVSETLTADGDARPISRAGLYDARHAARCAVARVSDGSLRCVPGAVEDTASWFTDAACTTRALVRPAGACADAAEPEGAVSGFDGVERRVYAVGAQADALYLQRPGACVNVTIPHGARVWALSDIPLSELARAEEVEE
;
A
#
# COMPACT_ATOMS: atom_id res chain seq x y z
N MET A 1 35.53 -22.01 -66.97
CA MET A 1 36.43 -20.96 -66.43
C MET A 1 36.09 -20.84 -64.95
N ILE A 2 36.52 -21.73 -64.06
CA ILE A 2 37.87 -21.91 -63.46
C ILE A 2 38.48 -20.58 -62.99
N GLY A 3 38.48 -20.37 -61.68
CA GLY A 3 39.30 -19.42 -60.94
C GLY A 3 39.02 -19.54 -59.42
N PRO A 4 40.04 -19.54 -58.54
CA PRO A 4 40.18 -20.59 -57.53
C PRO A 4 39.97 -20.16 -56.07
N GLU A 5 39.66 -21.14 -55.21
CA GLU A 5 39.80 -21.09 -53.74
C GLU A 5 41.27 -21.11 -53.30
N PRO A 6 41.60 -20.48 -52.16
CA PRO A 6 42.73 -20.88 -51.34
C PRO A 6 42.33 -21.43 -49.97
N ARG A 7 43.07 -22.48 -49.60
CA ARG A 7 43.07 -23.32 -48.38
C ARG A 7 43.64 -22.62 -47.13
N PRO A 8 43.44 -23.19 -45.92
CA PRO A 8 43.75 -22.56 -44.64
C PRO A 8 45.24 -22.63 -44.28
N ALA A 9 45.74 -21.59 -43.62
CA ALA A 9 47.05 -21.56 -43.01
C ALA A 9 46.98 -21.98 -41.53
N PHE A 10 47.75 -23.00 -41.19
CA PHE A 10 48.14 -23.37 -39.83
C PHE A 10 48.92 -22.22 -39.18
N GLY A 11 48.46 -21.78 -38.00
CA GLY A 11 49.14 -20.81 -37.15
C GLY A 11 49.44 -21.43 -35.78
N LEU A 12 50.70 -21.31 -35.36
CA LEU A 12 51.30 -21.85 -34.14
C LEU A 12 50.50 -21.55 -32.87
N ALA A 13 50.35 -22.58 -32.01
CA ALA A 13 50.02 -22.41 -30.60
C ALA A 13 51.27 -21.96 -29.83
N ALA A 14 51.33 -20.70 -29.44
CA ALA A 14 52.25 -20.21 -28.42
C ALA A 14 51.59 -20.41 -27.05
N ALA A 15 52.20 -21.24 -26.20
CA ALA A 15 51.84 -21.37 -24.80
C ALA A 15 52.22 -20.09 -24.06
N ALA A 16 51.23 -19.24 -23.77
CA ALA A 16 51.39 -18.11 -22.86
C ALA A 16 51.24 -18.61 -21.42
N LEU A 17 52.34 -18.52 -20.67
CA LEU A 17 52.40 -18.71 -19.23
C LEU A 17 51.61 -17.55 -18.58
N ALA A 18 50.41 -17.84 -18.06
CA ALA A 18 49.61 -16.86 -17.35
C ALA A 18 50.16 -16.65 -15.94
N CYS A 19 50.76 -15.48 -15.71
CA CYS A 19 51.05 -14.99 -14.36
C CYS A 19 49.72 -14.78 -13.62
N VAL A 20 49.48 -15.54 -12.57
CA VAL A 20 48.43 -15.30 -11.58
C VAL A 20 48.85 -14.06 -10.79
N GLY A 21 48.42 -12.88 -11.25
CA GLY A 21 48.46 -11.65 -10.47
C GLY A 21 47.33 -11.68 -9.46
N CYS A 22 47.65 -11.49 -8.18
CA CYS A 22 46.68 -11.20 -7.14
C CYS A 22 45.88 -9.96 -7.57
N ALA A 23 44.64 -10.16 -8.01
CA ALA A 23 43.72 -9.06 -8.20
C ALA A 23 43.34 -8.56 -6.81
N ASP A 24 43.69 -7.31 -6.49
CA ASP A 24 43.15 -6.58 -5.36
C ASP A 24 41.62 -6.70 -5.43
N GLU A 25 41.02 -7.28 -4.39
CA GLU A 25 39.56 -7.26 -4.26
C GLU A 25 39.11 -5.80 -4.36
N PRO A 26 38.14 -5.47 -5.22
CA PRO A 26 37.60 -4.12 -5.27
C PRO A 26 37.10 -3.78 -3.87
N GLY A 27 37.82 -2.89 -3.20
CA GLY A 27 37.46 -2.45 -1.86
C GLY A 27 36.00 -2.01 -1.82
N PRO A 28 35.30 -2.23 -0.69
CA PRO A 28 33.88 -1.89 -0.57
C PRO A 28 33.66 -0.46 -1.07
N ALA A 29 32.72 -0.31 -2.01
CA ALA A 29 32.38 1.00 -2.55
C ALA A 29 32.18 1.98 -1.38
N PRO A 30 32.76 3.19 -1.43
CA PRO A 30 32.63 4.15 -0.34
C PRO A 30 31.15 4.33 -0.01
N ALA A 31 30.83 4.31 1.28
CA ALA A 31 29.47 4.50 1.75
C ALA A 31 28.94 5.81 1.13
N PRO A 32 27.76 5.78 0.48
CA PRO A 32 27.21 6.95 -0.18
C PRO A 32 27.13 8.11 0.83
N GLU A 33 27.61 9.27 0.42
CA GLU A 33 27.56 10.50 1.20
C GLU A 33 26.10 10.72 1.68
N THR A 34 25.91 10.73 3.00
CA THR A 34 24.60 10.81 3.62
C THR A 34 24.03 12.20 3.39
N ALA A 35 23.13 12.32 2.41
CA ALA A 35 22.34 13.53 2.21
C ALA A 35 21.63 13.88 3.53
N PRO A 36 21.62 15.16 3.95
CA PRO A 36 20.98 15.56 5.20
C PRO A 36 19.50 15.17 5.18
N SER A 37 19.09 14.40 6.18
CA SER A 37 17.69 14.07 6.43
C SER A 37 17.01 15.30 7.04
N ASP A 38 16.60 16.24 6.21
CA ASP A 38 15.70 17.29 6.68
C ASP A 38 14.34 16.65 6.98
N ALA A 39 14.12 16.24 8.24
CA ALA A 39 12.89 15.59 8.65
C ALA A 39 11.64 16.44 8.36
N SER A 40 11.80 17.77 8.22
CA SER A 40 10.74 18.70 7.82
C SER A 40 10.34 18.59 6.33
N PHE A 41 11.15 17.88 5.53
CA PHE A 41 10.85 17.65 4.12
C PHE A 41 9.52 16.91 3.93
N TRP A 42 9.27 15.90 4.78
CA TRP A 42 8.14 14.96 4.64
C TRP A 42 6.80 15.58 5.03
N PHE A 43 6.79 16.37 6.10
CA PHE A 43 5.58 17.03 6.57
C PHE A 43 5.94 18.27 7.40
N ALA A 44 5.00 19.20 7.48
CA ALA A 44 5.11 20.38 8.31
C ALA A 44 3.76 20.77 8.90
N SER A 45 3.75 21.15 10.17
CA SER A 45 2.59 21.73 10.85
C SER A 45 2.18 23.07 10.23
N GLY A 46 0.89 23.35 10.25
CA GLY A 46 0.30 24.60 9.78
C GLY A 46 -0.10 25.52 10.93
N THR A 47 -0.98 26.46 10.64
CA THR A 47 -1.56 27.35 11.65
C THR A 47 -2.65 26.68 12.50
N ARG A 48 -3.32 25.65 11.97
CA ARG A 48 -4.43 24.95 12.62
C ARG A 48 -4.16 23.46 12.82
N LEU A 49 -3.63 22.77 11.81
CA LEU A 49 -3.24 21.37 11.87
C LEU A 49 -1.83 21.26 12.44
N ARG A 50 -1.70 20.47 13.50
CA ARG A 50 -0.42 20.04 14.07
C ARG A 50 -0.13 18.62 13.65
N ALA A 51 1.10 18.37 13.19
CA ALA A 51 1.49 17.02 12.81
C ALA A 51 1.51 16.11 14.05
N ARG A 52 0.92 14.93 13.93
CA ARG A 52 1.09 13.83 14.87
C ARG A 52 2.01 12.81 14.23
N TYR A 53 3.05 12.40 14.94
CA TYR A 53 4.05 11.49 14.38
C TYR A 53 4.68 10.61 15.45
N TYR A 54 5.23 9.48 15.01
CA TYR A 54 6.17 8.72 15.81
C TYR A 54 7.57 9.30 15.64
N ARG A 55 8.28 9.53 16.74
CA ARG A 55 9.71 9.80 16.75
C ARG A 55 10.45 8.51 17.10
N LEU A 56 11.29 8.04 16.20
CA LEU A 56 12.07 6.81 16.38
C LEU A 56 13.44 7.10 16.96
N GLU A 57 14.07 6.06 17.54
CA GLU A 57 15.47 6.09 17.95
C GLU A 57 16.36 6.53 16.78
N GLY A 58 17.13 7.60 16.97
CA GLY A 58 17.92 8.24 15.92
C GLY A 58 17.26 9.45 15.26
N GLY A 59 16.04 9.81 15.66
CA GLY A 59 15.38 11.08 15.30
C GLY A 59 14.51 11.04 14.04
N GLU A 60 14.42 9.89 13.37
CA GLU A 60 13.50 9.69 12.25
C GLU A 60 12.05 9.92 12.70
N ARG A 61 11.22 10.49 11.81
CA ARG A 61 9.83 10.84 12.13
C ARG A 61 8.85 10.18 11.16
N GLU A 62 7.84 9.49 11.65
CA GLU A 62 6.76 8.89 10.86
C GLU A 62 5.42 9.57 11.12
N LEU A 63 4.87 10.27 10.13
CA LEU A 63 3.56 10.92 10.26
C LEU A 63 2.48 9.85 10.52
N THR A 64 1.70 10.04 11.59
CA THR A 64 0.57 9.18 11.96
C THR A 64 -0.77 9.85 11.69
N GLY A 65 -0.78 11.17 11.54
CA GLY A 65 -1.96 11.96 11.19
C GLY A 65 -1.80 13.42 11.59
N TRP A 66 -2.92 14.09 11.81
CA TRP A 66 -2.97 15.50 12.19
C TRP A 66 -3.80 15.68 13.47
N PHE A 67 -3.55 16.76 14.19
CA PHE A 67 -4.42 17.26 15.24
C PHE A 67 -5.00 18.60 14.80
N ASP A 68 -6.32 18.70 14.68
CA ASP A 68 -7.02 19.94 14.37
C ASP A 68 -7.25 20.71 15.67
N THR A 69 -6.46 21.76 15.89
CA THR A 69 -6.49 22.55 17.13
C THR A 69 -7.78 23.35 17.32
N GLU A 70 -8.52 23.64 16.25
CA GLU A 70 -9.80 24.34 16.34
C GLU A 70 -10.93 23.37 16.70
N LEU A 71 -10.93 22.17 16.11
CA LEU A 71 -11.89 21.12 16.45
C LEU A 71 -11.57 20.42 17.77
N GLY A 72 -10.32 20.50 18.23
CA GLY A 72 -9.81 19.78 19.40
C GLY A 72 -9.83 18.27 19.20
N ALA A 73 -9.50 17.79 18.01
CA ALA A 73 -9.60 16.38 17.65
C ALA A 73 -8.52 15.95 16.64
N PRO A 74 -8.05 14.69 16.70
CA PRO A 74 -7.21 14.14 15.64
C PRO A 74 -8.00 14.05 14.33
N CYS A 75 -7.36 14.33 13.20
CA CYS A 75 -7.93 14.22 11.87
C CYS A 75 -6.94 13.64 10.85
N GLU A 76 -7.47 13.19 9.71
CA GLU A 76 -6.71 12.61 8.61
C GLU A 76 -7.35 12.97 7.26
N PHE A 77 -6.51 13.20 6.25
CA PHE A 77 -6.98 13.40 4.86
C PHE A 77 -7.43 12.10 4.20
N ALA A 78 -6.90 10.97 4.69
CA ALA A 78 -7.17 9.61 4.23
C ALA A 78 -7.33 8.70 5.44
N SER A 79 -8.45 7.97 5.52
CA SER A 79 -8.76 7.18 6.72
C SER A 79 -8.25 5.75 6.64
N GLY A 80 -7.29 5.39 7.52
CA GLY A 80 -6.89 3.99 7.73
C GLY A 80 -6.40 3.27 6.47
N GLY A 81 -5.63 3.95 5.62
CA GLY A 81 -5.15 3.39 4.34
C GLY A 81 -6.21 3.33 3.24
N VAL A 82 -7.42 3.81 3.49
CA VAL A 82 -8.43 4.03 2.45
C VAL A 82 -8.14 5.35 1.74
N GLU A 83 -8.41 5.41 0.43
CA GLU A 83 -8.23 6.61 -0.40
C GLU A 83 -8.85 7.87 0.24
N PRO A 84 -8.24 9.06 0.01
CA PRO A 84 -8.61 10.29 0.70
C PRO A 84 -10.07 10.69 0.49
N HIS A 85 -10.60 11.48 1.43
CA HIS A 85 -11.94 12.07 1.34
C HIS A 85 -11.96 13.19 0.28
N ALA A 86 -11.89 12.78 -0.98
CA ALA A 86 -11.79 13.67 -2.12
C ALA A 86 -13.16 14.23 -2.54
N ALA A 87 -13.18 15.50 -2.90
CA ALA A 87 -14.23 16.15 -3.66
C ALA A 87 -13.93 16.05 -5.17
N PRO A 88 -14.92 16.30 -6.05
CA PRO A 88 -14.78 16.24 -7.50
C PRO A 88 -13.61 17.05 -8.09
N ASP A 89 -13.21 18.14 -7.42
CA ASP A 89 -12.15 19.05 -7.84
C ASP A 89 -10.76 18.69 -7.28
N GLY A 90 -10.63 17.48 -6.71
CA GLY A 90 -9.39 17.00 -6.11
C GLY A 90 -9.07 17.60 -4.75
N VAL A 91 -9.97 18.40 -4.16
CA VAL A 91 -9.83 18.85 -2.77
C VAL A 91 -10.05 17.69 -1.83
N THR A 92 -9.21 17.58 -0.82
CA THR A 92 -9.37 16.61 0.28
C THR A 92 -9.60 17.36 1.58
N TYR A 93 -10.26 16.73 2.55
CA TYR A 93 -10.54 17.35 3.85
C TYR A 93 -9.94 16.52 4.98
N CYS A 94 -9.33 17.19 5.97
CA CYS A 94 -8.89 16.54 7.20
C CYS A 94 -10.11 16.26 8.06
N LEU A 95 -10.65 15.05 7.97
CA LEU A 95 -11.83 14.63 8.74
C LEU A 95 -11.40 13.96 10.04
N PRO A 96 -12.14 14.12 11.15
CA PRO A 96 -11.74 13.54 12.42
C PRO A 96 -11.54 12.03 12.36
N VAL A 97 -10.49 11.55 13.03
CA VAL A 97 -10.28 10.11 13.25
C VAL A 97 -11.39 9.62 14.20
N GLY A 98 -11.96 8.45 13.93
CA GLY A 98 -13.07 7.91 14.73
C GLY A 98 -14.45 8.51 14.41
N THR A 99 -14.61 9.14 13.24
CA THR A 99 -15.94 9.42 12.71
C THR A 99 -16.72 8.14 12.45
N ALA A 100 -18.03 8.19 12.69
CA ALA A 100 -18.90 7.12 12.25
C ALA A 100 -19.05 7.19 10.72
N VAL A 101 -18.87 6.09 10.01
CA VAL A 101 -18.89 6.09 8.54
C VAL A 101 -20.12 5.36 8.01
N HIS A 102 -20.80 5.98 7.05
CA HIS A 102 -21.83 5.37 6.23
C HIS A 102 -21.39 5.41 4.76
N ARG A 103 -21.64 4.33 4.03
CA ARG A 103 -21.38 4.24 2.59
C ARG A 103 -22.70 4.13 1.86
N ALA A 104 -23.04 5.11 1.03
CA ALA A 104 -24.36 5.15 0.37
C ALA A 104 -24.66 3.91 -0.49
N ASP A 105 -23.63 3.25 -1.01
CA ASP A 105 -23.74 2.05 -1.85
C ASP A 105 -23.87 0.73 -1.07
N GLN A 106 -23.59 0.72 0.23
CA GLN A 106 -23.51 -0.50 1.05
C GLN A 106 -24.31 -0.43 2.35
N GLY A 107 -24.49 0.77 2.91
CA GLY A 107 -25.05 1.00 4.23
C GLY A 107 -23.98 1.23 5.32
N PRO A 108 -24.32 0.99 6.59
CA PRO A 108 -25.58 0.40 7.05
C PRO A 108 -26.80 1.34 6.99
N PHE A 109 -27.99 0.76 7.09
CA PHE A 109 -29.28 1.44 7.13
C PHE A 109 -30.10 1.01 8.35
N SER A 110 -31.00 1.88 8.83
CA SER A 110 -31.88 1.56 9.97
C SER A 110 -33.17 0.84 9.57
N ASP A 111 -33.49 0.76 8.29
CA ASP A 111 -34.75 0.21 7.77
C ASP A 111 -34.52 -0.84 6.67
N ALA A 112 -35.52 -1.71 6.49
CA ALA A 112 -35.50 -2.79 5.50
C ALA A 112 -35.65 -2.33 4.05
N ALA A 113 -35.90 -1.04 3.80
CA ALA A 113 -35.88 -0.48 2.45
C ALA A 113 -34.50 0.12 2.09
N CYS A 114 -33.54 0.13 3.03
CA CYS A 114 -32.22 0.71 2.87
C CYS A 114 -32.29 2.19 2.45
N THR A 115 -33.17 2.97 3.10
CA THR A 115 -33.42 4.38 2.75
C THR A 115 -32.93 5.37 3.81
N SER A 116 -32.83 4.95 5.07
CA SER A 116 -32.43 5.79 6.20
C SER A 116 -31.00 5.46 6.62
N PRO A 117 -30.01 6.31 6.28
CA PRO A 117 -28.61 6.02 6.56
C PRO A 117 -28.34 6.04 8.06
N ILE A 118 -27.55 5.07 8.51
CA ILE A 118 -26.88 5.08 9.81
C ILE A 118 -25.41 4.75 9.59
N ALA A 119 -24.56 5.12 10.54
CA ALA A 119 -23.13 4.98 10.39
C ALA A 119 -22.55 4.05 11.46
N LEU A 120 -21.62 3.18 11.05
CA LEU A 120 -20.90 2.31 11.98
C LEU A 120 -19.86 3.12 12.74
N SER A 121 -19.70 2.83 14.02
CA SER A 121 -18.58 3.33 14.82
C SER A 121 -18.08 2.26 15.77
N THR A 122 -16.80 2.34 16.14
CA THR A 122 -16.18 1.46 17.15
C THR A 122 -16.18 2.10 18.55
N ALA A 123 -16.54 3.37 18.64
CA ALA A 123 -16.66 4.18 19.85
C ALA A 123 -17.73 5.27 19.63
N PRO A 124 -18.16 6.00 20.67
CA PRO A 124 -18.96 7.19 20.49
C PRO A 124 -18.26 8.20 19.57
N ALA A 125 -18.86 8.49 18.42
CA ALA A 125 -18.32 9.44 17.44
C ALA A 125 -18.93 10.82 17.65
N ARG A 126 -18.18 11.89 17.36
CA ARG A 126 -18.69 13.28 17.33
C ARG A 126 -19.35 13.62 15.99
N PHE A 127 -18.88 13.00 14.91
CA PHE A 127 -19.42 13.22 13.57
C PHE A 127 -19.76 11.91 12.86
N VAL A 128 -20.71 12.01 11.93
CA VAL A 128 -21.06 10.98 10.97
C VAL A 128 -20.66 11.46 9.57
N THR A 129 -19.85 10.70 8.86
CA THR A 129 -19.49 10.97 7.47
C THR A 129 -20.29 10.05 6.54
N LEU A 130 -21.11 10.65 5.67
CA LEU A 130 -21.81 9.95 4.60
C LEU A 130 -20.97 10.05 3.32
N ARG A 131 -20.45 8.91 2.86
CA ARG A 131 -19.69 8.85 1.61
C ARG A 131 -20.63 8.70 0.42
N SER A 132 -20.40 9.51 -0.60
CA SER A 132 -21.08 9.41 -1.89
C SER A 132 -20.81 8.05 -2.53
N VAL A 133 -21.75 7.58 -3.34
CA VAL A 133 -21.57 6.43 -4.24
C VAL A 133 -20.48 6.72 -5.29
N ASP A 134 -20.38 7.98 -5.72
CA ASP A 134 -19.43 8.48 -6.72
C ASP A 134 -18.70 9.70 -6.15
N ALA A 135 -17.49 9.49 -5.61
CA ALA A 135 -16.65 10.54 -5.03
C ALA A 135 -16.13 11.54 -6.10
N CYS A 136 -16.11 11.12 -7.37
CA CYS A 136 -15.76 12.02 -8.47
C CYS A 136 -16.91 12.94 -8.86
N ALA A 137 -18.14 12.63 -8.47
CA ALA A 137 -19.31 13.45 -8.75
C ALA A 137 -19.77 14.27 -7.54
N SER A 138 -19.47 13.84 -6.31
CA SER A 138 -19.91 14.53 -5.10
C SER A 138 -18.96 14.33 -3.93
N ALA A 139 -18.69 15.41 -3.21
CA ALA A 139 -17.97 15.39 -1.94
C ALA A 139 -18.76 14.62 -0.87
N PRO A 140 -18.11 14.08 0.17
CA PRO A 140 -18.83 13.51 1.32
C PRO A 140 -19.65 14.59 2.06
N SER A 141 -20.72 14.19 2.73
CA SER A 141 -21.41 15.07 3.70
C SER A 141 -21.03 14.67 5.12
N VAL A 142 -20.84 15.66 5.99
CA VAL A 142 -20.50 15.44 7.39
C VAL A 142 -21.63 15.97 8.25
N HIS A 143 -22.03 15.19 9.25
CA HIS A 143 -23.14 15.50 10.14
C HIS A 143 -22.67 15.41 11.59
N VAL A 144 -23.34 16.13 12.49
CA VAL A 144 -23.21 15.88 13.92
C VAL A 144 -23.71 14.46 14.21
N ALA A 145 -22.92 13.67 14.94
CA ALA A 145 -23.37 12.33 15.33
C ALA A 145 -24.38 12.42 16.48
N ARG A 146 -25.53 11.75 16.32
CA ARG A 146 -26.42 11.48 17.46
C ARG A 146 -25.78 10.43 18.39
N PRO A 147 -26.21 10.37 19.67
CA PRO A 147 -25.71 9.37 20.62
C PRO A 147 -25.74 7.97 20.03
N SER A 148 -24.63 7.24 20.18
CA SER A 148 -24.53 5.89 19.63
C SER A 148 -25.47 4.92 20.33
N THR A 149 -25.98 3.97 19.57
CA THR A 149 -26.90 2.92 20.03
C THR A 149 -26.44 1.57 19.52
N GLN A 150 -26.75 0.48 20.21
CA GLN A 150 -26.59 -0.88 19.69
C GLN A 150 -27.91 -1.36 19.09
N ARG A 151 -27.90 -1.75 17.81
CA ARG A 151 -29.07 -2.30 17.12
C ARG A 151 -28.67 -3.21 15.96
N LEU A 152 -29.60 -4.05 15.51
CA LEU A 152 -29.46 -4.71 14.21
C LEU A 152 -29.57 -3.66 13.12
N VAL A 153 -28.81 -3.86 12.04
CA VAL A 153 -28.73 -2.91 10.94
C VAL A 153 -28.95 -3.63 9.62
N TYR A 154 -29.27 -2.89 8.57
CA TYR A 154 -29.42 -3.45 7.24
C TYR A 154 -28.26 -3.05 6.33
N PHE A 155 -27.83 -3.93 5.45
CA PHE A 155 -26.84 -3.65 4.41
C PHE A 155 -27.45 -3.89 3.03
N LEU A 156 -27.09 -3.05 2.07
CA LEU A 156 -27.45 -3.24 0.67
C LEU A 156 -26.49 -4.25 0.04
N ARG A 157 -26.97 -5.46 -0.23
CA ARG A 157 -26.19 -6.56 -0.83
C ARG A 157 -26.87 -7.08 -2.07
N ASN A 158 -26.20 -7.00 -3.22
CA ASN A 158 -26.76 -7.41 -4.52
C ASN A 158 -28.15 -6.81 -4.78
N GLY A 159 -28.42 -5.66 -4.17
CA GLY A 159 -29.70 -5.00 -4.27
C GLY A 159 -30.83 -5.36 -3.38
N ARG A 160 -30.55 -6.23 -2.43
CA ARG A 160 -31.48 -6.55 -1.37
C ARG A 160 -30.97 -5.91 -0.11
N CYS A 161 -31.90 -5.39 0.67
CA CYS A 161 -31.61 -4.87 1.97
C CYS A 161 -31.65 -6.03 2.96
N GLU A 162 -30.50 -6.42 3.50
CA GLU A 162 -30.36 -7.60 4.35
C GLU A 162 -30.01 -7.20 5.77
N ILE A 163 -30.76 -7.71 6.76
CA ILE A 163 -30.51 -7.44 8.17
C ILE A 163 -29.30 -8.24 8.69
N THR A 164 -28.50 -7.62 9.57
CA THR A 164 -27.47 -8.33 10.31
C THR A 164 -28.05 -9.25 11.37
N ARG A 165 -27.25 -10.24 11.80
CA ARG A 165 -27.58 -11.11 12.95
C ARG A 165 -26.96 -10.63 14.25
N VAL A 166 -25.96 -9.75 14.16
CA VAL A 166 -25.26 -9.16 15.30
C VAL A 166 -25.63 -7.68 15.39
N GLN A 167 -25.79 -7.21 16.63
CA GLN A 167 -25.95 -5.79 16.88
C GLN A 167 -24.63 -5.07 16.63
N SER A 168 -24.71 -3.88 16.06
CA SER A 168 -23.55 -3.01 15.84
C SER A 168 -23.74 -1.70 16.57
N GLN A 169 -22.64 -1.11 17.05
CA GLN A 169 -22.65 0.26 17.54
C GLN A 169 -22.80 1.21 16.35
N VAL A 170 -23.86 2.01 16.36
CA VAL A 170 -24.20 2.92 15.28
C VAL A 170 -24.63 4.28 15.78
N SER A 171 -24.37 5.30 14.96
CA SER A 171 -24.86 6.66 15.14
C SER A 171 -25.72 7.07 13.94
N THR A 172 -26.85 7.73 14.23
CA THR A 172 -27.70 8.35 13.21
C THR A 172 -27.15 9.74 12.86
N PRO A 173 -27.13 10.15 11.58
CA PRO A 173 -26.76 11.51 11.19
C PRO A 173 -27.71 12.55 11.81
N GLY A 174 -27.15 13.61 12.38
CA GLY A 174 -27.86 14.81 12.82
C GLY A 174 -27.72 15.95 11.82
N ASP A 175 -27.57 17.17 12.34
CA ASP A 175 -27.45 18.38 11.52
C ASP A 175 -26.21 18.34 10.63
N LEU A 176 -26.32 18.89 9.42
CA LEU A 176 -25.23 19.01 8.47
C LEU A 176 -24.16 19.98 9.01
N VAL A 177 -22.90 19.54 8.96
CA VAL A 177 -21.71 20.35 9.24
C VAL A 177 -21.10 20.77 7.90
N PRO A 178 -20.98 22.08 7.62
CA PRO A 178 -20.36 22.54 6.37
C PRO A 178 -18.93 22.00 6.20
N LEU A 179 -18.55 21.59 4.99
CA LEU A 179 -17.18 21.10 4.74
C LEU A 179 -16.10 22.16 4.98
N SER A 180 -16.46 23.45 4.89
CA SER A 180 -15.58 24.57 5.25
C SER A 180 -15.22 24.63 6.73
N THR A 181 -15.90 23.86 7.58
CA THR A 181 -15.51 23.67 8.99
C THR A 181 -14.23 22.86 9.10
N PHE A 182 -13.88 22.04 8.11
CA PHE A 182 -12.66 21.22 8.11
C PHE A 182 -11.55 21.85 7.28
N VAL A 183 -10.30 21.57 7.66
CA VAL A 183 -9.16 22.01 6.85
C VAL A 183 -9.15 21.24 5.53
N SER A 184 -9.17 21.99 4.44
CA SER A 184 -9.10 21.45 3.08
C SER A 184 -7.64 21.39 2.60
N ALA A 185 -7.32 20.53 1.63
CA ALA A 185 -6.00 20.46 1.03
C ALA A 185 -6.05 20.09 -0.45
N ARG A 186 -5.06 20.57 -1.21
CA ARG A 186 -4.86 20.24 -2.63
C ARG A 186 -3.52 19.54 -2.82
N GLU A 187 -3.45 18.67 -3.82
CA GLU A 187 -2.19 18.05 -4.22
C GLU A 187 -1.49 18.93 -5.26
N GLU A 188 -0.21 19.21 -5.03
CA GLU A 188 0.60 20.06 -5.88
C GLU A 188 2.00 19.43 -6.09
N PRO A 189 2.59 19.59 -7.29
CA PRO A 189 3.99 19.23 -7.49
C PRO A 189 4.91 20.18 -6.71
N VAL A 190 5.85 19.62 -5.97
CA VAL A 190 6.94 20.37 -5.35
C VAL A 190 8.02 20.55 -6.40
N ALA A 191 8.18 21.79 -6.89
CA ALA A 191 9.09 22.09 -7.99
C ALA A 191 10.51 21.57 -7.74
N ARG A 192 11.10 20.96 -8.78
CA ARG A 192 12.50 20.56 -8.85
C ARG A 192 13.01 20.82 -10.25
N ASP A 193 13.99 21.70 -10.37
CA ASP A 193 14.53 22.07 -11.67
C ASP A 193 15.07 20.85 -12.42
N GLY A 194 14.60 20.67 -13.66
CA GLY A 194 15.04 19.63 -14.59
C GLY A 194 14.63 18.18 -14.26
N ALA A 195 13.97 17.92 -13.12
CA ALA A 195 13.59 16.56 -12.76
C ALA A 195 12.30 16.12 -13.48
N ARG A 196 12.34 14.95 -14.12
CA ARG A 196 11.13 14.36 -14.73
C ARG A 196 10.05 14.06 -13.68
N VAL A 197 10.45 13.47 -12.55
CA VAL A 197 9.56 13.21 -11.43
C VAL A 197 9.97 14.08 -10.25
N SER A 198 9.03 14.82 -9.69
CA SER A 198 9.23 15.60 -8.47
C SER A 198 8.34 15.07 -7.33
N PRO A 199 8.62 15.43 -6.07
CA PRO A 199 7.70 15.14 -4.98
C PRO A 199 6.34 15.77 -5.26
N ARG A 200 5.27 15.08 -4.86
CA ARG A 200 3.91 15.61 -4.82
C ARG A 200 3.52 15.82 -3.37
N ALA A 201 3.19 17.05 -3.02
CA ALA A 201 2.74 17.42 -1.69
C ALA A 201 1.24 17.62 -1.65
N ARG A 202 0.61 17.25 -0.54
CA ARG A 202 -0.69 17.78 -0.13
C ARG A 202 -0.43 19.04 0.67
N ILE A 203 -0.98 20.17 0.22
CA ILE A 203 -0.86 21.48 0.88
C ILE A 203 -2.24 21.88 1.38
N ALA A 204 -2.35 22.05 2.69
CA ALA A 204 -3.58 22.39 3.35
C ALA A 204 -3.84 23.90 3.36
N SER A 205 -5.11 24.29 3.51
CA SER A 205 -5.55 25.68 3.54
C SER A 205 -5.01 26.48 4.73
N ASP A 206 -4.44 25.80 5.73
CA ASP A 206 -3.82 26.39 6.92
C ASP A 206 -2.29 26.44 6.85
N GLY A 207 -1.71 26.02 5.71
CA GLY A 207 -0.26 25.95 5.47
C GLY A 207 0.41 24.64 5.87
N SER A 208 -0.29 23.70 6.50
CA SER A 208 0.28 22.37 6.76
C SER A 208 0.54 21.60 5.46
N ARG A 209 1.53 20.71 5.48
CA ARG A 209 2.03 20.02 4.28
C ARG A 209 2.40 18.57 4.55
N GLU A 210 2.20 17.69 3.58
CA GLU A 210 2.65 16.28 3.58
C GLU A 210 3.09 15.84 2.17
N ILE A 211 4.20 15.11 2.04
CA ILE A 211 4.58 14.44 0.80
C ILE A 211 3.79 13.13 0.63
N VAL A 212 3.02 13.03 -0.45
CA VAL A 212 2.06 11.93 -0.68
C VAL A 212 2.37 11.10 -1.94
N GLY A 213 3.47 11.36 -2.63
CA GLY A 213 3.89 10.59 -3.80
C GLY A 213 4.80 11.36 -4.75
N GLY A 214 4.81 10.96 -6.02
CA GLY A 214 5.52 11.66 -7.09
C GLY A 214 4.58 12.38 -8.05
N TRP A 215 5.13 13.24 -8.88
CA TRP A 215 4.47 13.90 -10.01
C TRP A 215 5.33 13.75 -11.27
N ASP A 216 4.81 13.12 -12.33
CA ASP A 216 5.53 12.98 -13.60
C ASP A 216 5.23 14.17 -14.51
N HIS A 217 6.17 15.12 -14.59
CA HIS A 217 6.02 16.36 -15.35
C HIS A 217 5.84 16.13 -16.85
N ALA A 218 6.45 15.07 -17.39
CA ALA A 218 6.33 14.75 -18.81
C ALA A 218 4.90 14.33 -19.20
N ARG A 219 4.11 13.86 -18.22
CA ARG A 219 2.73 13.42 -18.42
C ARG A 219 1.69 14.30 -17.75
N GLY A 220 2.10 15.18 -16.82
CA GLY A 220 1.19 16.03 -16.06
C GLY A 220 0.27 15.25 -15.12
N ILE A 221 0.74 14.11 -14.57
CA ILE A 221 -0.07 13.22 -13.74
C ILE A 221 0.60 12.86 -12.41
N PRO A 222 -0.19 12.56 -11.36
CA PRO A 222 0.32 12.05 -10.11
C PRO A 222 0.76 10.58 -10.21
N THR A 223 1.93 10.27 -9.64
CA THR A 223 2.54 8.94 -9.71
C THR A 223 2.87 8.36 -8.33
N ARG A 224 3.03 7.04 -8.30
CA ARG A 224 3.56 6.26 -7.18
C ARG A 224 4.56 5.24 -7.72
N ALA A 225 5.50 4.80 -6.89
CA ALA A 225 6.34 3.67 -7.27
C ALA A 225 5.48 2.40 -7.34
N ALA A 226 5.62 1.66 -8.45
CA ALA A 226 5.02 0.36 -8.66
C ALA A 226 6.04 -0.55 -9.34
N ARG A 227 5.87 -1.88 -9.21
CA ARG A 227 6.68 -2.83 -9.96
C ARG A 227 6.11 -3.00 -11.37
N ASP A 228 6.97 -2.93 -12.36
CA ASP A 228 6.66 -3.20 -13.76
C ASP A 228 6.62 -4.71 -14.04
N SER A 229 6.35 -5.08 -15.30
CA SER A 229 6.25 -6.49 -15.70
C SER A 229 7.56 -7.28 -15.58
N ALA A 230 8.70 -6.59 -15.50
CA ALA A 230 10.02 -7.17 -15.25
C ALA A 230 10.39 -7.17 -13.75
N GLY A 231 9.50 -6.70 -12.87
CA GLY A 231 9.72 -6.59 -11.43
C GLY A 231 10.54 -5.37 -10.98
N SER A 232 10.94 -4.51 -11.91
CA SER A 232 11.67 -3.26 -11.64
C SER A 232 10.74 -2.19 -11.10
N GLN A 233 11.21 -1.34 -10.20
CA GLN A 233 10.38 -0.24 -9.67
C GLN A 233 10.37 0.95 -10.64
N ARG A 234 9.17 1.49 -10.89
CA ARG A 234 8.94 2.66 -11.76
C ARG A 234 7.87 3.58 -11.19
N TRP A 235 7.95 4.86 -11.53
CA TRP A 235 6.94 5.88 -11.22
C TRP A 235 5.74 5.75 -12.16
N ALA A 236 4.75 4.98 -11.74
CA ALA A 236 3.54 4.69 -12.50
C ALA A 236 2.34 5.55 -12.02
N PRO A 237 1.27 5.71 -12.83
CA PRO A 237 0.07 6.44 -12.45
C PRO A 237 -0.49 5.96 -11.11
N SER A 238 -0.81 6.90 -10.23
CA SER A 238 -1.35 6.57 -8.89
C SER A 238 -2.87 6.53 -8.85
N ARG A 239 -3.55 7.27 -9.73
CA ARG A 239 -5.02 7.32 -9.83
C ARG A 239 -5.46 6.46 -10.99
N VAL A 240 -5.78 5.20 -10.69
CA VAL A 240 -6.08 4.19 -11.71
C VAL A 240 -7.43 3.52 -11.48
N ALA A 241 -8.06 3.09 -12.57
CA ALA A 241 -9.05 2.03 -12.55
C ALA A 241 -8.34 0.67 -12.65
N PHE A 242 -8.91 -0.38 -12.07
CA PHE A 242 -8.28 -1.70 -11.99
C PHE A 242 -8.98 -2.73 -12.87
N VAL A 243 -8.22 -3.66 -13.42
CA VAL A 243 -8.75 -4.95 -13.87
C VAL A 243 -8.29 -5.99 -12.87
N GLU A 244 -9.22 -6.46 -12.04
CA GLU A 244 -8.93 -7.45 -11.00
C GLU A 244 -8.79 -8.86 -11.61
N PRO A 245 -7.86 -9.69 -11.12
CA PRO A 245 -7.76 -11.07 -11.53
C PRO A 245 -9.06 -11.82 -11.21
N GLY A 246 -9.65 -12.49 -12.21
CA GLY A 246 -10.86 -13.30 -12.06
C GLY A 246 -12.18 -12.53 -12.18
N THR A 247 -12.17 -11.21 -12.05
CA THR A 247 -13.36 -10.37 -12.30
C THR A 247 -13.42 -10.01 -13.78
N GLN A 248 -14.42 -10.52 -14.50
CA GLN A 248 -14.61 -10.25 -15.92
C GLN A 248 -15.77 -9.27 -16.12
N VAL A 249 -15.41 -7.99 -16.25
CA VAL A 249 -16.34 -6.93 -16.66
C VAL A 249 -15.94 -6.44 -18.05
N PHE A 250 -16.94 -6.16 -18.87
CA PHE A 250 -16.80 -5.83 -20.28
C PHE A 250 -17.55 -4.54 -20.61
N SER A 251 -17.08 -3.85 -21.64
CA SER A 251 -17.69 -2.61 -22.13
C SER A 251 -18.74 -2.84 -23.22
N ASP A 252 -18.85 -4.06 -23.74
CA ASP A 252 -19.76 -4.44 -24.82
C ASP A 252 -20.62 -5.67 -24.49
N GLY A 253 -21.77 -5.77 -25.16
CA GLY A 253 -22.72 -6.88 -24.97
C GLY A 253 -22.27 -8.22 -25.55
N GLY A 254 -21.14 -8.28 -26.25
CA GLY A 254 -20.50 -9.53 -26.66
C GLY A 254 -19.50 -10.07 -25.65
N CYS A 255 -19.20 -9.32 -24.58
CA CYS A 255 -18.15 -9.64 -23.61
C CYS A 255 -16.80 -9.87 -24.30
N THR A 256 -16.47 -9.02 -25.29
CA THR A 256 -15.23 -9.14 -26.08
C THR A 256 -14.20 -8.08 -25.72
N ALA A 257 -14.64 -6.91 -25.26
CA ALA A 257 -13.82 -5.79 -24.84
C ALA A 257 -13.86 -5.68 -23.30
N ARG A 258 -12.75 -6.08 -22.66
CA ARG A 258 -12.61 -5.95 -21.20
C ARG A 258 -12.72 -4.48 -20.78
N ALA A 259 -13.22 -4.28 -19.57
CA ALA A 259 -13.36 -2.99 -18.94
C ALA A 259 -12.67 -2.97 -17.58
N ALA A 260 -12.19 -1.79 -17.18
CA ALA A 260 -11.63 -1.55 -15.87
C ALA A 260 -12.68 -0.98 -14.92
N GLN A 261 -12.54 -1.23 -13.62
CA GLN A 261 -13.44 -0.74 -12.59
C GLN A 261 -12.70 0.06 -11.52
N LYS A 262 -13.37 1.07 -10.97
CA LYS A 262 -12.94 1.80 -9.79
C LYS A 262 -14.10 1.93 -8.83
N ALA A 263 -13.89 1.56 -7.58
CA ALA A 263 -14.86 1.79 -6.50
C ALA A 263 -15.16 3.31 -6.37
N GLY A 264 -16.36 3.72 -6.75
CA GLY A 264 -16.75 5.13 -6.92
C GLY A 264 -16.62 5.93 -5.62
N HIS A 265 -17.01 5.37 -4.48
CA HIS A 265 -16.92 5.99 -3.15
C HIS A 265 -15.48 6.20 -2.66
N SER A 266 -14.50 5.62 -3.33
CA SER A 266 -13.07 5.72 -2.99
C SER A 266 -12.24 6.35 -4.09
N ALA A 267 -12.85 6.77 -5.21
CA ALA A 267 -12.09 7.27 -6.35
C ALA A 267 -11.50 8.65 -6.08
N VAL A 268 -10.18 8.78 -6.26
CA VAL A 268 -9.51 10.09 -6.36
C VAL A 268 -9.47 10.52 -7.83
N CYS A 269 -10.29 11.51 -8.19
CA CYS A 269 -10.40 11.98 -9.56
C CYS A 269 -9.52 13.22 -9.87
N PRO A 270 -9.18 13.44 -11.17
CA PRO A 270 -9.42 12.55 -12.30
C PRO A 270 -8.60 11.25 -12.20
N LEU A 271 -9.10 10.17 -12.79
CA LEU A 271 -8.32 8.95 -13.01
C LEU A 271 -7.46 9.11 -14.27
N ASP A 272 -6.25 8.57 -14.25
CA ASP A 272 -5.23 8.81 -15.28
C ASP A 272 -4.98 7.58 -16.18
N ALA A 273 -5.18 6.37 -15.66
CA ALA A 273 -4.87 5.13 -16.37
C ALA A 273 -5.70 3.93 -15.90
N VAL A 274 -5.58 2.82 -16.62
CA VAL A 274 -5.98 1.49 -16.18
C VAL A 274 -4.74 0.75 -15.68
N ASN A 275 -4.86 0.05 -14.55
CA ASN A 275 -3.88 -0.90 -14.04
C ASN A 275 -4.47 -2.32 -14.10
N GLU A 276 -3.96 -3.12 -15.03
CA GLU A 276 -4.27 -4.54 -15.15
C GLU A 276 -3.32 -5.34 -14.28
N LEU A 277 -3.82 -5.93 -13.20
CA LEU A 277 -3.01 -6.75 -12.31
C LEU A 277 -2.66 -8.07 -13.01
N VAL A 278 -1.35 -8.31 -13.20
CA VAL A 278 -0.82 -9.53 -13.80
C VAL A 278 -0.30 -10.44 -12.70
N GLY A 279 -0.98 -11.56 -12.50
CA GLY A 279 -0.64 -12.52 -11.45
C GLY A 279 -0.98 -12.02 -10.05
N VAL A 280 -0.47 -12.72 -9.04
CA VAL A 280 -0.80 -12.48 -7.61
C VAL A 280 0.15 -11.50 -6.92
N CYS A 281 1.11 -10.92 -7.64
CA CYS A 281 2.24 -10.17 -7.06
C CYS A 281 2.09 -8.66 -7.07
N GLY A 282 0.91 -8.17 -7.45
CA GLY A 282 0.69 -6.74 -7.63
C GLY A 282 1.53 -6.12 -8.75
N VAL A 283 2.11 -6.94 -9.64
CA VAL A 283 2.71 -6.47 -10.89
C VAL A 283 1.57 -6.00 -11.79
N GLY A 284 1.69 -4.77 -12.29
CA GLY A 284 0.66 -4.14 -13.11
C GLY A 284 1.12 -3.95 -14.55
N ARG A 285 0.20 -4.10 -15.50
CA ARG A 285 0.33 -3.51 -16.84
C ARG A 285 -0.56 -2.27 -16.90
N PHE A 286 -0.04 -1.20 -17.48
CA PHE A 286 -0.77 0.04 -17.56
C PHE A 286 -1.31 0.25 -18.98
N SER A 287 -2.52 0.76 -19.06
CA SER A 287 -3.19 1.11 -20.32
C SER A 287 -3.81 2.50 -20.21
N VAL A 288 -3.97 3.20 -21.32
CA VAL A 288 -4.68 4.48 -21.37
C VAL A 288 -6.10 4.30 -20.85
N LEU A 289 -6.58 5.22 -20.02
CA LEU A 289 -7.96 5.22 -19.56
C LEU A 289 -8.90 5.58 -20.72
N GLY A 290 -9.82 4.69 -21.05
CA GLY A 290 -10.86 4.93 -22.04
C GLY A 290 -12.08 5.67 -21.45
N PRO A 291 -13.12 5.93 -22.27
CA PRO A 291 -14.34 6.57 -21.79
C PRO A 291 -15.07 5.75 -20.72
N ARG A 292 -15.87 6.43 -19.90
CA ARG A 292 -16.78 5.81 -18.94
C ARG A 292 -17.83 4.96 -19.67
N VAL A 293 -18.04 3.75 -19.20
CA VAL A 293 -19.04 2.79 -19.70
C VAL A 293 -20.27 2.87 -18.82
N SER A 294 -21.41 3.26 -19.38
CA SER A 294 -22.67 3.39 -18.65
C SER A 294 -23.44 2.07 -18.47
N ALA A 295 -23.19 1.10 -19.35
CA ALA A 295 -23.84 -0.22 -19.33
C ALA A 295 -22.77 -1.34 -19.42
N PRO A 296 -22.04 -1.62 -18.34
CA PRO A 296 -21.07 -2.71 -18.32
C PRO A 296 -21.75 -4.08 -18.37
N PHE A 297 -21.01 -5.08 -18.84
CA PHE A 297 -21.47 -6.47 -18.94
C PHE A 297 -20.55 -7.41 -18.16
N THR A 298 -21.03 -8.60 -17.83
CA THR A 298 -20.25 -9.68 -17.22
C THR A 298 -20.64 -11.03 -17.82
N THR A 299 -19.70 -11.97 -17.86
CA THR A 299 -19.97 -13.36 -18.22
C THR A 299 -20.69 -14.03 -17.05
N GLY A 300 -21.98 -14.34 -17.22
CA GLY A 300 -22.73 -15.07 -16.20
C GLY A 300 -22.15 -16.48 -15.94
N HIS A 301 -22.45 -17.05 -14.78
CA HIS A 301 -22.05 -18.43 -14.42
C HIS A 301 -22.60 -19.50 -15.39
N ALA A 302 -23.66 -19.17 -16.15
CA ALA A 302 -24.19 -20.03 -17.19
C ALA A 302 -23.46 -19.79 -18.53
N ALA A 303 -22.50 -20.67 -18.83
CA ALA A 303 -21.93 -20.95 -20.15
C ALA A 303 -21.88 -19.79 -21.17
N GLY A 304 -21.14 -18.72 -20.86
CA GLY A 304 -20.75 -17.71 -21.86
C GLY A 304 -21.80 -16.67 -22.22
N ALA A 305 -22.95 -16.62 -21.53
CA ALA A 305 -23.90 -15.53 -21.73
C ALA A 305 -23.34 -14.21 -21.19
N CYS A 306 -23.28 -13.19 -22.05
CA CYS A 306 -22.90 -11.85 -21.67
C CYS A 306 -24.13 -11.10 -21.15
N THR A 307 -24.15 -10.79 -19.86
CA THR A 307 -25.31 -10.16 -19.20
C THR A 307 -24.95 -8.76 -18.71
N PRO A 308 -25.85 -7.77 -18.86
CA PRO A 308 -25.65 -6.45 -18.26
C PRO A 308 -25.43 -6.56 -16.74
N VAL A 309 -24.48 -5.81 -16.22
CA VAL A 309 -24.27 -5.67 -14.77
C VAL A 309 -25.35 -4.71 -14.25
N VAL A 310 -26.27 -5.23 -13.44
CA VAL A 310 -27.46 -4.49 -12.98
C VAL A 310 -27.14 -3.45 -11.89
N ARG A 311 -25.91 -3.43 -11.33
CA ARG A 311 -25.52 -2.51 -10.25
C ARG A 311 -24.09 -1.99 -10.35
N PRO A 312 -23.76 -1.20 -11.38
CA PRO A 312 -22.45 -0.56 -11.48
C PRO A 312 -22.37 0.71 -10.64
N GLU A 313 -23.41 1.14 -9.92
CA GLU A 313 -23.39 2.47 -9.30
C GLU A 313 -22.23 2.63 -8.30
N ALA A 314 -21.95 1.58 -7.52
CA ALA A 314 -20.81 1.54 -6.60
C ALA A 314 -19.43 1.55 -7.29
N SER A 315 -19.37 1.17 -8.57
CA SER A 315 -18.12 1.05 -9.34
C SER A 315 -18.20 1.76 -10.68
N GLN A 316 -17.42 2.82 -10.83
CA GLN A 316 -17.22 3.43 -12.13
C GLN A 316 -16.52 2.44 -13.06
N THR A 317 -17.08 2.22 -14.25
CA THR A 317 -16.52 1.32 -15.26
C THR A 317 -15.99 2.13 -16.43
N PHE A 318 -14.81 1.77 -16.93
CA PHE A 318 -14.11 2.46 -18.00
C PHE A 318 -13.66 1.46 -19.07
N ALA A 319 -13.72 1.87 -20.34
CA ALA A 319 -13.07 1.13 -21.41
C ALA A 319 -11.54 1.14 -21.22
N ILE A 320 -10.87 0.09 -21.71
CA ILE A 320 -9.41 0.00 -21.67
C ILE A 320 -8.87 0.49 -23.02
N GLY A 321 -7.99 1.50 -22.99
CA GLY A 321 -7.33 2.04 -24.16
C GLY A 321 -6.07 1.28 -24.55
N ALA A 322 -5.19 1.95 -25.31
CA ALA A 322 -3.92 1.36 -25.75
C ALA A 322 -2.99 1.05 -24.55
N PRO A 323 -2.19 -0.02 -24.61
CA PRO A 323 -1.20 -0.31 -23.58
C PRO A 323 -0.12 0.78 -23.52
N ILE A 324 0.34 1.08 -22.32
CA ILE A 324 1.44 2.01 -22.04
C ILE A 324 2.69 1.17 -21.76
N SER A 325 3.75 1.39 -22.53
CA SER A 325 5.04 0.69 -22.32
C SER A 325 5.61 0.98 -20.92
N ASP A 326 6.20 -0.03 -20.28
CA ASP A 326 6.86 0.11 -18.98
C ASP A 326 8.01 1.13 -19.03
N GLU A 327 8.73 1.19 -20.16
CA GLU A 327 9.80 2.18 -20.41
C GLU A 327 9.30 3.62 -20.44
N ALA A 328 8.00 3.81 -20.67
CA ALA A 328 7.41 5.12 -20.62
C ALA A 328 7.26 5.63 -19.19
N PHE A 329 7.49 4.82 -18.14
CA PHE A 329 7.58 5.27 -16.73
C PHE A 329 9.04 5.50 -16.31
N ALA A 330 9.28 6.59 -15.59
CA ALA A 330 10.61 6.87 -15.03
C ALA A 330 11.01 5.77 -14.03
N PRO A 331 12.28 5.31 -14.01
CA PRO A 331 12.73 4.36 -13.00
C PRO A 331 12.61 4.95 -11.60
N ALA A 332 12.23 4.12 -10.64
CA ALA A 332 12.25 4.45 -9.22
C ALA A 332 13.33 3.61 -8.53
N ARG A 333 14.04 4.22 -7.59
CA ARG A 333 15.07 3.54 -6.79
C ARG A 333 14.76 3.72 -5.32
N VAL A 334 15.02 2.68 -4.52
CA VAL A 334 14.94 2.78 -3.07
C VAL A 334 16.26 3.33 -2.55
N LEU A 335 16.19 4.39 -1.76
CA LEU A 335 17.32 4.97 -1.03
C LEU A 335 16.98 4.96 0.46
N ARG A 336 17.92 4.50 1.28
CA ARG A 336 17.81 4.54 2.74
C ARG A 336 18.48 5.80 3.26
N VAL A 337 17.72 6.64 3.98
CA VAL A 337 18.15 7.96 4.45
C VAL A 337 17.85 8.09 5.94
N GLY A 338 18.86 8.47 6.72
CA GLY A 338 18.74 8.71 8.15
C GLY A 338 20.01 8.32 8.90
N PRO A 339 20.34 8.98 10.03
CA PRO A 339 21.55 8.68 10.80
C PRO A 339 21.35 7.55 11.84
N GLY A 340 20.11 7.12 12.06
CA GLY A 340 19.73 6.24 13.16
C GLY A 340 19.74 4.74 12.82
N PRO A 341 19.50 3.88 13.82
CA PRO A 341 19.24 2.46 13.60
C PRO A 341 17.97 2.22 12.78
N VAL A 342 17.01 3.14 12.83
CA VAL A 342 15.90 3.19 11.89
C VAL A 342 16.12 4.34 10.93
N VAL A 343 16.03 4.01 9.64
CA VAL A 343 16.16 4.95 8.53
C VAL A 343 14.87 4.98 7.73
N SER A 344 14.59 6.10 7.08
CA SER A 344 13.54 6.19 6.06
C SER A 344 13.97 5.42 4.82
N GLU A 345 13.16 4.47 4.37
CA GLU A 345 13.21 4.02 2.98
C GLU A 345 12.46 5.02 2.13
N THR A 346 13.16 5.62 1.19
CA THR A 346 12.67 6.68 0.30
C THR A 346 12.76 6.20 -1.13
N LEU A 347 11.88 6.72 -1.98
CA LEU A 347 11.90 6.48 -3.41
C LEU A 347 12.47 7.70 -4.09
N THR A 348 13.42 7.50 -4.99
CA THR A 348 13.98 8.55 -5.84
C THR A 348 13.64 8.32 -7.30
N ALA A 349 13.95 9.27 -8.18
CA ALA A 349 13.90 9.08 -9.62
C ALA A 349 15.31 8.85 -10.17
N ASP A 350 15.40 8.22 -11.34
CA ASP A 350 16.70 7.86 -11.92
C ASP A 350 17.67 9.03 -12.05
N GLY A 351 18.91 8.80 -11.60
CA GLY A 351 19.98 9.81 -11.57
C GLY A 351 19.85 10.89 -10.49
N ASP A 352 18.71 10.98 -9.78
CA ASP A 352 18.51 11.92 -8.68
C ASP A 352 18.55 11.18 -7.34
N ALA A 353 19.52 11.52 -6.48
CA ALA A 353 19.61 10.97 -5.12
C ALA A 353 18.63 11.63 -4.13
N ARG A 354 17.87 12.64 -4.55
CA ARG A 354 16.96 13.37 -3.68
C ARG A 354 15.65 12.60 -3.47
N PRO A 355 15.19 12.40 -2.22
CA PRO A 355 13.94 11.69 -1.92
C PRO A 355 12.72 12.30 -2.61
N ILE A 356 11.86 11.50 -3.25
CA ILE A 356 10.60 11.93 -3.88
C ILE A 356 9.41 11.57 -3.02
N SER A 357 9.35 10.33 -2.53
CA SER A 357 8.34 9.88 -1.58
C SER A 357 8.95 8.95 -0.55
N ARG A 358 8.24 8.72 0.55
CA ARG A 358 8.61 7.68 1.51
C ARG A 358 8.00 6.34 1.06
N ALA A 359 8.76 5.27 1.19
CA ALA A 359 8.33 3.89 0.95
C ALA A 359 7.99 3.16 2.27
N GLY A 360 8.68 3.52 3.35
CA GLY A 360 8.48 2.95 4.68
C GLY A 360 9.64 3.26 5.62
N LEU A 361 9.70 2.53 6.73
CA LEU A 361 10.83 2.52 7.66
C LEU A 361 11.65 1.25 7.47
N TYR A 362 12.95 1.35 7.73
CA TYR A 362 13.87 0.24 7.66
C TYR A 362 14.75 0.21 8.91
N ASP A 363 14.71 -0.91 9.62
CA ASP A 363 15.61 -1.19 10.74
C ASP A 363 16.93 -1.71 10.17
N ALA A 364 17.94 -0.83 10.17
CA ALA A 364 19.27 -1.13 9.67
C ALA A 364 20.02 -2.14 10.55
N ARG A 365 19.67 -2.31 11.83
CA ARG A 365 20.29 -3.31 12.72
C ARG A 365 19.87 -4.73 12.31
N HIS A 366 18.59 -4.89 12.01
CA HIS A 366 18.01 -6.18 11.65
C HIS A 366 17.87 -6.39 10.14
N ALA A 367 18.33 -5.42 9.34
CA ALA A 367 18.24 -5.43 7.89
C ALA A 367 16.82 -5.69 7.36
N ALA A 368 15.80 -5.15 8.02
CA ALA A 368 14.39 -5.45 7.73
C ALA A 368 13.51 -4.19 7.67
N ARG A 369 12.52 -4.21 6.78
CA ARG A 369 11.44 -3.22 6.80
C ARG A 369 10.62 -3.33 8.07
N CYS A 370 10.31 -2.20 8.68
CA CYS A 370 9.54 -2.16 9.91
C CYS A 370 8.40 -1.13 9.83
N ALA A 371 7.46 -1.27 10.76
CA ALA A 371 6.39 -0.33 11.04
C ALA A 371 6.35 -0.10 12.55
N VAL A 372 5.98 1.11 12.98
CA VAL A 372 5.83 1.36 14.42
C VAL A 372 4.59 0.63 14.93
N ALA A 373 4.77 -0.21 15.95
CA ALA A 373 3.67 -0.88 16.61
C ALA A 373 3.89 -0.97 18.12
N ARG A 374 2.79 -1.13 18.85
CA ARG A 374 2.83 -1.48 20.27
C ARG A 374 3.19 -2.96 20.41
N VAL A 375 4.19 -3.27 21.22
CA VAL A 375 4.61 -4.65 21.55
C VAL A 375 4.07 -5.06 22.93
N SER A 376 4.36 -6.29 23.37
CA SER A 376 3.78 -6.88 24.59
C SER A 376 4.15 -6.17 25.89
N ASP A 377 5.30 -5.50 25.94
CA ASP A 377 5.68 -4.64 27.08
C ASP A 377 4.91 -3.29 27.10
N GLY A 378 4.03 -3.05 26.13
CA GLY A 378 3.24 -1.84 26.00
C GLY A 378 3.98 -0.66 25.35
N SER A 379 5.28 -0.76 25.07
CA SER A 379 6.05 0.28 24.39
C SER A 379 5.81 0.27 22.87
N LEU A 380 6.07 1.41 22.21
CA LEU A 380 6.09 1.52 20.75
C LEU A 380 7.50 1.22 20.24
N ARG A 381 7.60 0.38 19.22
CA ARG A 381 8.87 -0.02 18.61
C ARG A 381 8.73 -0.16 17.10
N CYS A 382 9.83 -0.02 16.37
CA CYS A 382 9.87 -0.46 14.98
C CYS A 382 9.89 -1.99 14.96
N VAL A 383 8.79 -2.60 14.53
CA VAL A 383 8.65 -4.05 14.39
C VAL A 383 8.55 -4.43 12.92
N PRO A 384 9.06 -5.59 12.50
CA PRO A 384 8.92 -6.02 11.11
C PRO A 384 7.46 -6.04 10.65
N GLY A 385 7.21 -5.50 9.45
CA GLY A 385 5.85 -5.35 8.92
C GLY A 385 5.19 -6.66 8.48
N ALA A 386 5.98 -7.70 8.18
CA ALA A 386 5.46 -9.02 7.83
C ALA A 386 4.96 -9.72 9.09
N VAL A 387 3.64 -9.79 9.22
CA VAL A 387 2.98 -10.61 10.24
C VAL A 387 2.66 -11.96 9.61
N GLU A 388 3.42 -12.98 9.98
CA GLU A 388 3.16 -14.36 9.56
C GLU A 388 2.79 -15.21 10.77
N ASP A 389 1.84 -16.12 10.60
CA ASP A 389 1.47 -17.06 11.65
C ASP A 389 2.56 -18.14 11.78
N THR A 390 3.50 -17.89 12.68
CA THR A 390 4.62 -18.80 13.01
C THR A 390 4.35 -19.62 14.27
N ALA A 391 3.14 -19.51 14.86
CA ALA A 391 2.86 -20.06 16.19
C ALA A 391 3.00 -21.59 16.23
N SER A 392 2.75 -22.26 15.10
CA SER A 392 2.55 -23.71 15.05
C SER A 392 3.65 -24.47 14.30
N TRP A 393 4.59 -23.79 13.64
CA TRP A 393 5.55 -24.40 12.72
C TRP A 393 6.97 -24.40 13.29
N PHE A 394 7.69 -25.50 13.10
CA PHE A 394 9.03 -25.71 13.64
C PHE A 394 9.96 -26.39 12.63
N THR A 395 11.27 -26.20 12.77
CA THR A 395 12.30 -26.80 11.90
C THR A 395 12.93 -28.06 12.50
N ASP A 396 12.63 -28.37 13.76
CA ASP A 396 13.16 -29.53 14.50
C ASP A 396 12.07 -30.42 15.11
N ALA A 397 12.41 -31.69 15.31
CA ALA A 397 11.51 -32.71 15.85
C ALA A 397 11.15 -32.52 17.33
N ALA A 398 11.82 -31.63 18.06
CA ALA A 398 11.45 -31.27 19.42
C ALA A 398 10.50 -30.06 19.48
N CYS A 399 10.17 -29.46 18.33
CA CYS A 399 9.37 -28.24 18.23
C CYS A 399 9.94 -27.10 19.10
N THR A 400 11.24 -26.86 18.99
CA THR A 400 11.94 -25.84 19.80
C THR A 400 12.36 -24.62 18.97
N THR A 401 12.68 -24.82 17.70
CA THR A 401 13.10 -23.81 16.74
C THR A 401 11.96 -23.54 15.79
N ARG A 402 11.35 -22.37 15.91
CA ARG A 402 10.21 -21.97 15.07
C ARG A 402 10.61 -21.89 13.60
N ALA A 403 9.61 -22.05 12.75
CA ALA A 403 9.77 -22.01 11.31
C ALA A 403 8.94 -20.91 10.67
N LEU A 404 9.52 -20.26 9.67
CA LEU A 404 8.81 -19.47 8.67
C LEU A 404 8.56 -20.35 7.46
N VAL A 405 7.33 -20.43 6.96
CA VAL A 405 7.00 -21.21 5.76
C VAL A 405 6.41 -20.27 4.72
N ARG A 406 7.13 -20.04 3.62
CA ARG A 406 6.60 -19.24 2.51
C ARG A 406 6.27 -20.16 1.34
N PRO A 407 5.02 -20.16 0.84
CA PRO A 407 4.66 -20.98 -0.30
C PRO A 407 5.45 -20.57 -1.55
N ALA A 408 5.78 -21.53 -2.41
CA ALA A 408 6.16 -21.20 -3.78
C ALA A 408 5.00 -20.45 -4.43
N GLY A 409 5.31 -19.30 -4.99
CA GLY A 409 4.39 -18.55 -5.82
C GLY A 409 5.17 -17.57 -6.66
N ALA A 410 4.53 -17.05 -7.71
CA ALA A 410 5.14 -16.09 -8.64
C ALA A 410 5.76 -14.85 -7.97
N CYS A 411 5.49 -14.62 -6.67
CA CYS A 411 5.98 -13.48 -5.89
C CYS A 411 7.02 -13.86 -4.83
N ALA A 412 7.20 -15.17 -4.58
CA ALA A 412 8.12 -15.68 -3.57
C ALA A 412 9.58 -15.62 -4.03
N ASP A 413 9.81 -15.52 -5.35
CA ASP A 413 11.15 -15.34 -5.93
C ASP A 413 11.71 -13.92 -5.73
N ALA A 414 10.91 -12.98 -5.20
CA ALA A 414 11.24 -11.56 -5.22
C ALA A 414 12.21 -11.07 -4.13
N ALA A 415 12.54 -11.88 -3.12
CA ALA A 415 13.67 -11.71 -2.19
C ALA A 415 13.58 -12.80 -1.11
N GLU A 416 14.73 -13.27 -0.63
CA GLU A 416 14.80 -13.94 0.67
C GLU A 416 14.13 -13.06 1.73
N PRO A 417 13.40 -13.63 2.70
CA PRO A 417 12.78 -12.84 3.75
C PRO A 417 13.86 -11.98 4.44
N GLU A 418 13.70 -10.67 4.34
CA GLU A 418 14.62 -9.71 4.94
C GLU A 418 14.52 -9.80 6.46
N GLY A 419 15.53 -10.41 7.09
CA GLY A 419 16.01 -10.09 8.44
C GLY A 419 15.12 -10.48 9.62
N ALA A 420 13.83 -10.09 9.64
CA ALA A 420 12.97 -10.33 10.77
C ALA A 420 11.45 -10.41 10.42
N VAL A 421 10.68 -11.14 11.23
CA VAL A 421 9.23 -11.34 11.08
C VAL A 421 8.51 -11.19 12.42
N SER A 422 7.25 -10.76 12.39
CA SER A 422 6.37 -10.67 13.56
C SER A 422 5.42 -11.86 13.60
N GLY A 423 5.31 -12.52 14.76
CA GLY A 423 4.37 -13.63 14.98
C GLY A 423 3.48 -13.39 16.19
N PHE A 424 2.35 -14.09 16.26
CA PHE A 424 1.44 -14.06 17.41
C PHE A 424 1.52 -15.36 18.18
N ASP A 425 1.85 -15.30 19.47
CA ASP A 425 1.78 -16.46 20.37
C ASP A 425 0.71 -16.22 21.44
N GLY A 426 -0.50 -16.73 21.19
CA GLY A 426 -1.65 -16.71 22.09
C GLY A 426 -2.27 -15.32 22.38
N VAL A 427 -1.47 -14.27 22.42
CA VAL A 427 -1.81 -12.84 22.60
C VAL A 427 -0.59 -11.92 22.46
N GLU A 428 0.63 -12.45 22.53
CA GLU A 428 1.87 -11.67 22.50
C GLU A 428 2.48 -11.60 21.09
N ARG A 429 2.85 -10.39 20.67
CA ARG A 429 3.67 -10.19 19.47
C ARG A 429 5.14 -10.47 19.81
N ARG A 430 5.71 -11.49 19.17
CA ARG A 430 7.14 -11.81 19.23
C ARG A 430 7.78 -11.46 17.89
N VAL A 431 9.02 -11.03 17.92
CA VAL A 431 9.79 -10.69 16.72
C VAL A 431 10.92 -11.69 16.59
N TYR A 432 11.10 -12.22 15.39
CA TYR A 432 12.07 -13.26 15.11
C TYR A 432 13.03 -12.80 14.02
N ALA A 433 14.31 -13.13 14.14
CA ALA A 433 15.25 -13.03 13.03
C ALA A 433 15.07 -14.25 12.11
N VAL A 434 15.22 -14.04 10.80
CA VAL A 434 15.15 -15.14 9.83
C VAL A 434 16.54 -15.73 9.63
N GLY A 435 16.69 -17.01 9.99
CA GLY A 435 17.92 -17.77 9.90
C GLY A 435 18.06 -18.56 8.60
N ALA A 436 18.85 -19.64 8.67
CA ALA A 436 19.10 -20.51 7.52
C ALA A 436 17.83 -21.21 7.02
N GLN A 437 17.81 -21.52 5.72
CA GLN A 437 16.78 -22.39 5.14
C GLN A 437 16.88 -23.79 5.77
N ALA A 438 15.72 -24.39 6.05
CA ALA A 438 15.59 -25.73 6.61
C ALA A 438 14.93 -26.67 5.60
N ASP A 439 15.30 -27.95 5.64
CA ASP A 439 14.77 -29.00 4.77
C ASP A 439 13.64 -29.80 5.43
N ALA A 440 13.29 -29.46 6.67
CA ALA A 440 12.25 -30.13 7.45
C ALA A 440 11.27 -29.13 8.05
N LEU A 441 10.01 -29.55 8.15
CA LEU A 441 8.93 -28.82 8.77
C LEU A 441 8.20 -29.73 9.76
N TYR A 442 7.90 -29.19 10.93
CA TYR A 442 7.18 -29.88 11.99
C TYR A 442 6.03 -29.00 12.50
N LEU A 443 4.96 -29.65 12.95
CA LEU A 443 3.77 -29.01 13.50
C LEU A 443 3.56 -29.50 14.94
N GLN A 444 3.44 -28.56 15.87
CA GLN A 444 3.12 -28.89 17.26
C GLN A 444 1.66 -29.33 17.39
N ARG A 445 1.45 -30.51 17.94
CA ARG A 445 0.16 -31.10 18.29
C ARG A 445 0.12 -31.40 19.79
N PRO A 446 -1.06 -31.59 20.41
CA PRO A 446 -1.14 -32.00 21.80
C PRO A 446 -0.30 -33.26 22.07
N GLY A 447 0.78 -33.11 22.84
CA GLY A 447 1.69 -34.19 23.23
C GLY A 447 2.69 -34.67 22.17
N ALA A 448 2.76 -34.06 20.98
CA ALA A 448 3.68 -34.50 19.94
C ALA A 448 4.12 -33.37 18.99
N CYS A 449 5.35 -33.49 18.48
CA CYS A 449 5.86 -32.70 17.37
C CYS A 449 5.89 -33.59 16.13
N VAL A 450 5.03 -33.31 15.15
CA VAL A 450 4.81 -34.20 14.00
C VAL A 450 5.48 -33.60 12.77
N ASN A 451 6.30 -34.37 12.07
CA ASN A 451 6.86 -33.96 10.79
C ASN A 451 5.74 -33.78 9.76
N VAL A 452 5.78 -32.69 9.01
CA VAL A 452 4.80 -32.36 7.97
C VAL A 452 5.55 -32.19 6.66
N THR A 453 4.98 -32.72 5.58
CA THR A 453 5.51 -32.52 4.24
C THR A 453 5.48 -31.04 3.89
N ILE A 454 6.63 -30.49 3.51
CA ILE A 454 6.74 -29.12 2.99
C ILE A 454 5.89 -29.03 1.72
N PRO A 455 4.92 -28.09 1.62
CA PRO A 455 4.13 -27.92 0.39
C PRO A 455 5.04 -27.74 -0.82
N HIS A 456 4.68 -28.31 -1.97
CA HIS A 456 5.52 -28.27 -3.17
C HIS A 456 5.96 -26.84 -3.52
N GLY A 457 7.29 -26.64 -3.56
CA GLY A 457 7.94 -25.36 -3.86
C GLY A 457 7.99 -24.35 -2.70
N ALA A 458 7.32 -24.62 -1.57
CA ALA A 458 7.51 -23.81 -0.38
C ALA A 458 8.95 -23.89 0.11
N ARG A 459 9.41 -22.79 0.71
CA ARG A 459 10.70 -22.71 1.40
C ARG A 459 10.44 -22.52 2.90
N VAL A 460 11.33 -23.10 3.70
CA VAL A 460 11.23 -23.08 5.16
C VAL A 460 12.49 -22.46 5.73
N TRP A 461 12.38 -21.58 6.71
CA TRP A 461 13.53 -20.98 7.39
C TRP A 461 13.41 -21.15 8.90
N ALA A 462 14.54 -21.38 9.57
CA ALA A 462 14.62 -21.35 11.02
C ALA A 462 14.45 -19.92 11.53
N LEU A 463 13.80 -19.76 12.68
CA LEU A 463 13.56 -18.48 13.33
C LEU A 463 14.24 -18.44 14.70
N SER A 464 14.87 -17.32 15.03
CA SER A 464 15.43 -17.04 16.35
C SER A 464 14.77 -15.81 16.98
N ASP A 465 14.42 -15.86 18.26
CA ASP A 465 13.82 -14.71 18.96
C ASP A 465 14.76 -13.48 18.93
N ILE A 466 14.21 -12.31 18.59
CA ILE A 466 14.86 -11.02 18.78
C ILE A 466 14.30 -10.41 20.08
N PRO A 467 15.13 -10.18 21.11
CA PRO A 467 14.70 -9.50 22.32
C PRO A 467 14.11 -8.13 21.99
N LEU A 468 12.94 -7.79 22.57
CA LEU A 468 12.30 -6.49 22.33
C LEU A 468 13.23 -5.31 22.65
N SER A 469 14.17 -5.47 23.59
CA SER A 469 15.19 -4.48 23.93
C SER A 469 16.15 -4.11 22.78
N GLU A 470 16.29 -4.98 21.77
CA GLU A 470 17.15 -4.74 20.60
C GLU A 470 16.43 -3.93 19.50
N LEU A 471 15.10 -3.95 19.51
CA LEU A 471 14.28 -3.19 18.57
C LEU A 471 14.25 -1.71 18.94
N ALA A 472 14.41 -0.87 17.91
CA ALA A 472 14.41 0.58 18.05
C ALA A 472 13.10 1.07 18.68
N ARG A 473 13.23 1.89 19.72
CA ARG A 473 12.09 2.50 20.41
C ARG A 473 11.47 3.60 19.54
N ALA A 474 10.18 3.80 19.72
CA ALA A 474 9.46 4.95 19.21
C ALA A 474 8.65 5.62 20.33
N GLU A 475 8.41 6.91 20.20
CA GLU A 475 7.48 7.68 21.02
C GLU A 475 6.47 8.38 20.12
N GLU A 476 5.22 8.53 20.57
CA GLU A 476 4.22 9.33 19.86
C GLU A 476 4.35 10.79 20.29
N VAL A 477 4.42 11.69 19.31
CA VAL A 477 4.59 13.13 19.49
C VAL A 477 3.45 13.86 18.79
N GLU A 478 2.91 14.87 19.46
CA GLU A 478 1.99 15.87 18.92
C GLU A 478 2.67 17.23 19.05
N GLU A 479 2.76 17.97 17.94
CA GLU A 479 3.46 19.26 17.86
C GLU A 479 2.70 20.46 18.43
#